data_AF-A0A7G8EG94-F1
#
_entry.id   AF-A0A7G8EG94-F1
#
_cell.length_a   1.000
_cell.length_b   1.000
_cell.length_c   1.000
_cell.angle_alpha   90.00
_cell.angle_beta   90.00
_cell.angle_gamma   90.00
#
_symmetry.space_group_name_H-M   'P 1'
#
loop_
_entity.id
_entity.type
_entity.pdbx_description
1 polymer ?
#
loop_
_entity_poly.entity_id
_entity_poly.type
_entity_poly.pdbx_seq_one_letter_code
_entity_poly.pdbx_strand_id
1 'polypeptide(L)'
;MRLDADTEHCLQDLLAETGQDKSSLIRQLIRERWQQRQPSASITQQLGGHPDGFLSTLPAGSAERQPRRRLLDQRLAARRAERA
;
A
#
# COMPACT_ATOMS: atom_id res chain seq x y z
N MET A 1 25.29 -8.74 0.59
CA MET A 1 24.47 -8.90 1.81
C MET A 1 25.25 -9.76 2.78
N ARG A 2 25.26 -9.42 4.07
CA ARG A 2 25.79 -10.29 5.12
C ARG A 2 24.62 -11.07 5.71
N LEU A 3 24.72 -12.39 5.67
CA LEU A 3 23.77 -13.29 6.32
C LEU A 3 24.30 -13.56 7.73
N ASP A 4 23.41 -13.86 8.66
CA ASP A 4 23.79 -14.46 9.93
C ASP A 4 24.37 -15.87 9.71
N ALA A 5 25.14 -16.34 10.69
CA ALA A 5 25.88 -17.61 10.59
C ALA A 5 24.94 -18.81 10.39
N ASP A 6 23.79 -18.82 11.06
CA ASP A 6 22.81 -19.91 10.96
C ASP A 6 22.20 -19.97 9.56
N THR A 7 21.83 -18.81 9.01
CA THR A 7 21.29 -18.72 7.64
C THR A 7 22.35 -19.09 6.60
N GLU A 8 23.62 -18.73 6.82
CA GLU A 8 24.71 -19.10 5.92
C GLU A 8 24.99 -20.62 5.94
N HIS A 9 24.91 -21.25 7.11
CA HIS A 9 25.02 -22.70 7.25
C HIS A 9 23.89 -23.43 6.51
N CYS A 10 22.64 -22.99 6.73
CA CYS A 10 21.47 -23.56 6.07
C CYS A 10 21.54 -23.41 4.53
N LEU A 11 22.09 -22.30 4.04
CA LEU A 11 22.35 -22.11 2.61
C LEU A 11 23.42 -23.08 2.07
N GLN A 12 24.47 -23.37 2.84
CA GLN A 12 25.51 -24.32 2.44
C GLN A 12 24.96 -25.75 2.35
N ASP A 13 24.12 -26.15 3.31
CA ASP A 13 23.47 -27.47 3.29
C ASP A 13 22.59 -27.62 2.04
N LEU A 14 21.76 -26.61 1.74
CA LEU A 14 20.94 -26.60 0.53
C LEU A 14 21.76 -26.64 -0.77
N LEU A 15 22.92 -25.97 -0.79
CA LEU A 15 23.83 -26.02 -1.94
C LEU A 15 24.46 -27.41 -2.11
N ALA A 16 24.82 -28.07 -1.02
CA ALA A 16 25.36 -29.42 -1.04
C ALA A 16 24.34 -30.44 -1.54
N GLU A 17 23.06 -30.28 -1.15
CA GLU A 17 21.97 -31.17 -1.58
C GLU A 17 21.58 -30.97 -3.06
N THR A 18 21.52 -29.72 -3.52
CA THR A 18 21.01 -29.38 -4.85
C THR A 18 22.09 -29.36 -5.94
N GLY A 19 23.37 -29.22 -5.57
CA GLY A 19 24.49 -29.09 -6.50
C GLY A 19 24.42 -27.82 -7.36
N GLN A 20 23.61 -26.83 -6.97
CA GLN A 20 23.42 -25.58 -7.70
C GLN A 20 24.49 -24.54 -7.36
N ASP A 21 24.65 -23.53 -8.23
CA ASP A 21 25.38 -22.32 -7.88
C ASP A 21 24.61 -21.48 -6.85
N LYS A 22 25.34 -20.85 -5.92
CA LYS A 22 24.79 -20.01 -4.84
C LYS A 22 23.86 -18.92 -5.38
N SER A 23 24.22 -18.28 -6.49
CA SER A 23 23.42 -17.18 -7.05
C SER A 23 22.11 -17.70 -7.66
N SER A 24 22.15 -18.87 -8.29
CA SER A 24 20.98 -19.51 -8.90
C SER A 24 19.98 -19.95 -7.83
N LEU A 25 20.47 -20.61 -6.78
CA LEU A 25 19.64 -21.06 -5.66
C LEU A 25 18.96 -19.86 -4.96
N ILE A 26 19.71 -18.79 -4.68
CA ILE A 26 19.15 -17.59 -4.05
C ILE A 26 18.05 -16.95 -4.93
N ARG A 27 18.26 -16.84 -6.24
CA ARG A 27 17.24 -16.31 -7.16
C ARG A 27 15.97 -17.17 -7.17
N GLN A 28 16.14 -18.49 -7.15
CA GLN A 28 15.02 -19.42 -7.09
C GLN A 28 14.24 -19.25 -5.79
N LEU A 29 14.92 -19.27 -4.63
CA LEU A 29 14.30 -19.09 -3.31
C LEU A 29 13.54 -17.76 -3.20
N ILE A 30 14.11 -16.66 -3.72
CA ILE A 30 13.43 -15.37 -3.76
C ILE A 30 12.16 -15.44 -4.61
N ARG A 31 12.23 -16.07 -5.79
CA ARG A 31 11.08 -16.20 -6.70
C ARG A 31 9.97 -17.06 -6.10
N GLU A 32 10.31 -18.18 -5.50
CA GLU A 32 9.36 -19.06 -4.81
C GLU A 32 8.70 -18.33 -3.63
N ARG A 33 9.50 -17.65 -2.81
CA ARG A 33 8.98 -16.86 -1.69
C ARG A 33 8.08 -15.72 -2.16
N TRP A 34 8.40 -15.10 -3.29
CA TRP A 34 7.58 -14.07 -3.91
C TRP A 34 6.25 -14.65 -4.42
N GLN A 35 6.26 -15.80 -5.07
CA GLN A 35 5.04 -16.47 -5.55
C GLN A 35 4.13 -16.93 -4.40
N GLN A 36 4.71 -17.38 -3.29
CA GLN A 36 3.97 -17.81 -2.10
C GLN A 36 3.38 -16.64 -1.30
N ARG A 37 3.98 -15.44 -1.40
CA ARG A 37 3.40 -14.25 -0.78
C ARG A 37 2.17 -13.85 -1.58
N GLN A 38 0.98 -14.05 -1.00
CA GLN A 38 -0.17 -13.27 -1.42
C GLN A 38 0.19 -11.79 -1.28
N PRO A 39 -0.03 -10.96 -2.31
CA PRO A 39 0.19 -9.53 -2.19
C PRO A 39 -0.67 -9.04 -1.02
N SER A 40 -0.05 -8.34 -0.06
CA SER A 40 -0.82 -7.69 0.99
C SER A 40 -1.83 -6.76 0.33
N ALA A 41 -3.05 -6.70 0.86
CA ALA A 41 -4.07 -5.79 0.38
C ALA A 41 -3.47 -4.38 0.24
N SER A 42 -3.66 -3.75 -0.91
CA SER A 42 -3.16 -2.39 -1.13
C SER A 42 -3.77 -1.44 -0.10
N ILE A 43 -3.13 -0.31 0.19
CA ILE A 43 -3.68 0.71 1.10
C ILE A 43 -5.13 1.04 0.72
N THR A 44 -5.40 1.18 -0.60
CA THR A 44 -6.75 1.39 -1.13
C THR A 44 -7.70 0.24 -0.77
N GLN A 45 -7.30 -1.02 -0.96
CA GLN A 45 -8.13 -2.18 -0.59
C GLN A 45 -8.37 -2.25 0.92
N GLN A 46 -7.36 -1.96 1.73
CA GLN A 46 -7.48 -1.89 3.19
C GLN A 46 -8.46 -0.79 3.63
N LEU A 47 -8.54 0.31 2.88
CA LEU A 47 -9.47 1.42 3.11
C LEU A 47 -10.87 1.20 2.50
N GLY A 48 -11.17 0.00 1.99
CA GLY A 48 -12.48 -0.32 1.42
C GLY A 48 -12.60 -0.11 -0.10
N GLY A 49 -11.49 0.04 -0.81
CA GLY A 49 -11.43 0.24 -2.25
C GLY A 49 -11.47 1.71 -2.66
N HIS A 50 -11.39 1.97 -3.97
CA HIS A 50 -11.76 3.27 -4.49
C HIS A 50 -13.28 3.38 -4.43
N PRO A 51 -13.84 4.47 -3.86
CA PRO A 51 -15.28 4.64 -3.85
C PRO A 51 -15.79 4.81 -5.29
N ASP A 52 -16.46 3.78 -5.79
CA ASP A 52 -17.12 3.82 -7.10
C ASP A 52 -18.19 4.91 -7.09
N GLY A 53 -18.09 5.86 -8.03
CA GLY A 53 -19.06 6.93 -8.13
C GLY A 53 -19.02 7.96 -6.99
N PHE A 54 -17.89 8.12 -6.27
CA PHE A 54 -17.77 9.17 -5.24
C PHE A 54 -18.20 10.57 -5.73
N LEU A 55 -17.97 10.84 -7.01
CA LEU A 55 -18.34 12.10 -7.66
C LEU A 55 -19.65 12.02 -8.45
N SER A 56 -20.27 10.84 -8.60
CA SER A 56 -21.46 10.68 -9.45
C SER A 56 -22.75 11.14 -8.77
N THR A 57 -22.82 11.11 -7.44
CA THR A 57 -23.95 11.65 -6.67
C THR A 57 -23.87 13.16 -6.45
N LEU A 58 -22.73 13.77 -6.78
CA LEU A 58 -22.50 15.18 -6.57
C LEU A 58 -22.92 16.00 -7.80
N PRO A 59 -23.57 17.16 -7.61
CA PRO A 59 -23.82 18.11 -8.69
C PRO A 59 -22.55 18.49 -9.44
N ALA A 60 -22.66 18.80 -10.73
CA ALA A 60 -21.56 19.32 -11.52
C ALA A 60 -20.93 20.54 -10.83
N GLY A 61 -19.60 20.58 -10.79
CA GLY A 61 -18.85 21.65 -10.12
C GLY A 61 -18.68 21.48 -8.59
N SER A 62 -19.26 20.45 -7.96
CA SER A 62 -19.06 20.20 -6.51
C SER A 62 -17.61 19.90 -6.13
N ALA A 63 -16.84 19.37 -7.08
CA ALA A 63 -15.40 19.15 -6.96
C ALA A 63 -14.55 20.40 -7.27
N GLU A 64 -15.16 21.55 -7.60
CA GLU A 64 -14.41 22.78 -7.85
C GLU A 64 -13.99 23.47 -6.55
N ARG A 65 -12.79 24.02 -6.57
CA ARG A 65 -12.19 24.65 -5.39
C ARG A 65 -12.92 25.92 -4.94
N GLN A 66 -13.34 26.75 -5.90
CA GLN A 66 -13.98 28.05 -5.63
C GLN A 66 -15.31 27.91 -4.88
N PRO A 67 -16.31 27.14 -5.37
CA PRO A 67 -17.57 26.95 -4.65
C PRO A 67 -17.36 26.28 -3.30
N ARG A 68 -16.46 25.29 -3.21
CA ARG A 68 -16.15 24.63 -1.94
C ARG A 68 -15.59 25.59 -0.89
N ARG A 69 -14.69 26.50 -1.29
CA ARG A 69 -14.11 27.49 -0.35
C ARG A 69 -15.18 28.43 0.19
N ARG A 70 -16.07 28.92 -0.67
CA ARG A 70 -17.19 29.80 -0.25
C ARG A 70 -18.11 29.11 0.78
N LEU A 71 -18.47 27.85 0.54
CA LEU A 71 -19.30 27.07 1.48
C LEU A 71 -18.61 26.87 2.83
N LEU A 72 -17.30 26.59 2.82
CA LEU A 72 -16.52 26.47 4.05
C LEU A 72 -16.48 27.78 4.83
N ASP A 73 -16.22 28.90 4.16
CA ASP A 73 -16.17 30.22 4.79
C ASP A 73 -17.52 30.56 5.46
N GLN A 74 -18.63 30.31 4.77
CA GLN A 74 -19.98 30.49 5.31
C GLN A 74 -20.24 29.63 6.55
N ARG A 75 -19.90 28.33 6.48
CA ARG A 75 -20.09 27.39 7.59
C ARG A 75 -19.25 27.75 8.81
N LEU A 76 -18.02 28.23 8.59
CA LEU A 76 -17.14 28.69 9.67
C LEU A 76 -17.66 29.99 10.30
N ALA A 77 -18.20 30.91 9.51
CA ALA A 77 -18.82 32.13 10.02
C ALA A 77 -20.06 31.82 10.87
N ALA A 78 -20.95 30.94 10.40
CA ALA A 78 -22.13 30.50 11.16
C ALA A 78 -21.73 29.87 12.51
N ARG A 79 -20.75 28.96 12.52
CA ARG A 79 -20.22 28.37 13.76
C ARG A 79 -19.59 29.37 14.73
N ARG A 80 -19.01 30.46 14.22
CA ARG A 80 -18.47 31.53 15.08
C ARG A 80 -19.60 32.34 15.71
N ALA A 81 -20.66 32.62 14.94
CA ALA A 81 -21.84 33.31 15.43
C ALA A 81 -22.61 32.49 16.48
N GLU A 82 -22.71 31.17 16.33
CA GLU A 82 -23.31 30.27 17.32
C GLU A 82 -22.56 30.22 18.67
N ARG A 83 -21.28 30.61 18.67
CA ARG A 83 -20.40 30.57 19.86
C ARG A 83 -20.22 31.94 20.53
N ALA A 84 -20.76 32.99 19.93
CA ALA A 84 -20.71 34.37 20.44
C ALA A 84 -22.01 34.69 21.19
#